data_AF-A0A6V7LRM2-F1
#
_entry.id   AF-A0A6V7LRM2-F1
#
_cell.length_a   1.000
_cell.length_b   1.000
_cell.length_c   1.000
_cell.angle_alpha   90.00
_cell.angle_beta   90.00
_cell.angle_gamma   90.00
#
_symmetry.space_group_name_H-M   'P 1'
#
loop_
_entity.id
_entity.type
_entity.pdbx_description
1 polymer ?
#
loop_
_entity_poly.entity_id
_entity_poly.type
_entity_poly.pdbx_seq_one_letter_code
_entity_poly.pdbx_strand_id
1 'polypeptide(L)'
;NPLHCNCDTQELWEWLRDHQKLIRNKRNREQAEGSGINFNDAGVVGLLKCEHPLELRGLVFLELDPHTFCSAPLLLNITVNEVQPSSFIISWQSRNHSGLHGYQIAYQRIDNVNE
;
A
#
# COMPACT_ATOMS: atom_id res chain seq x y z
N ASN A 1 0.98 20.26 2.75
CA ASN A 1 1.16 18.97 3.46
C ASN A 1 2.11 18.15 2.60
N PRO A 2 3.39 18.04 2.95
CA PRO A 2 4.37 17.30 2.16
C PRO A 2 4.06 15.80 2.21
N LEU A 3 3.97 15.13 1.06
CA LEU A 3 3.66 13.70 1.01
C LEU A 3 4.92 12.86 1.24
N HIS A 4 4.92 12.09 2.32
CA HIS A 4 5.99 11.16 2.66
C HIS A 4 5.63 9.75 2.19
N CYS A 5 6.10 9.35 1.01
CA CYS A 5 5.78 8.07 0.39
C CYS A 5 6.57 6.93 1.03
N ASN A 6 5.97 6.32 2.04
CA ASN A 6 6.49 5.15 2.76
C ASN A 6 5.35 4.16 3.07
N CYS A 7 5.66 3.11 3.84
CA CYS A 7 4.68 2.12 4.28
C CYS A 7 3.47 2.70 5.02
N ASP A 8 3.63 3.80 5.76
CA ASP A 8 2.50 4.41 6.50
C ASP A 8 1.46 5.02 5.56
N THR A 9 1.87 5.37 4.34
CA THR A 9 0.97 5.91 3.31
C THR A 9 0.32 4.85 2.43
N GLN A 10 0.57 3.55 2.67
CA GLN A 10 0.02 2.48 1.83
C GLN A 10 -1.51 2.45 1.81
N GLU A 11 -2.17 2.55 2.97
CA GLU A 11 -3.65 2.55 3.03
C GLU A 11 -4.24 3.76 2.29
N LEU A 12 -3.59 4.92 2.38
CA LEU A 12 -3.96 6.08 1.60
C LEU A 12 -3.81 5.82 0.09
N TRP A 13 -2.71 5.20 -0.32
CA TRP A 13 -2.49 4.82 -1.72
C TRP A 13 -3.60 3.90 -2.25
N GLU A 14 -3.92 2.85 -1.50
CA GLU A 14 -4.98 1.89 -1.83
C GLU A 14 -6.33 2.59 -1.96
N TRP A 15 -6.68 3.42 -0.96
CA TRP A 15 -7.92 4.16 -0.97
C TRP A 15 -8.03 5.12 -2.16
N LEU A 16 -6.97 5.90 -2.44
CA LEU A 16 -6.95 6.86 -3.55
C LEU A 16 -7.05 6.16 -4.91
N ARG A 17 -6.49 4.96 -5.04
CA ARG A 17 -6.63 4.12 -6.23
C ARG A 17 -8.07 3.69 -6.50
N ASP A 18 -8.82 3.36 -5.47
CA ASP A 18 -10.24 3.01 -5.60
C ASP A 18 -11.12 4.25 -5.83
N HIS A 19 -10.64 5.43 -5.41
CA HIS A 19 -11.37 6.69 -5.43
C HIS A 19 -10.82 7.73 -6.41
N GLN A 20 -10.14 7.30 -7.49
CA GLN A 20 -9.52 8.19 -8.48
C GLN A 20 -10.47 9.26 -9.06
N LYS A 21 -11.77 8.95 -9.17
CA LYS A 21 -12.78 9.90 -9.65
C LYS A 21 -12.93 11.14 -8.75
N LEU A 22 -12.71 11.01 -7.45
CA LEU A 22 -12.80 12.11 -6.47
C LEU A 22 -11.61 13.06 -6.56
N ILE A 23 -10.47 12.53 -7.00
CA ILE A 23 -9.20 13.27 -7.09
C ILE A 23 -9.09 13.98 -8.45
N ARG A 24 -9.64 13.37 -9.51
CA ARG A 24 -9.58 13.90 -10.88
C ARG A 24 -10.52 15.06 -11.18
N ASN A 25 -11.57 15.28 -10.39
CA ASN A 25 -12.60 16.28 -10.67
C ASN A 25 -12.64 17.42 -9.64
N LYS A 26 -11.83 18.47 -9.84
CA LYS A 26 -12.08 19.82 -9.28
C LYS A 26 -11.65 20.97 -10.20
N ARG A 27 -11.86 20.85 -11.51
CA ARG A 27 -12.00 22.01 -12.39
C ARG A 27 -13.16 21.76 -13.33
N ASN A 28 -14.32 22.26 -12.93
CA ASN A 28 -15.35 22.81 -13.81
C ASN A 28 -16.43 23.44 -12.93
N ARG A 29 -16.22 24.70 -12.55
CA ARG A 29 -17.36 25.60 -12.45
C ARG A 29 -17.10 27.08 -12.71
N GLU A 30 -15.86 27.53 -12.83
CA GLU A 30 -15.61 28.92 -13.23
C GLU A 30 -14.44 29.02 -14.21
N GLN A 31 -14.76 29.66 -15.34
CA GLN A 31 -13.91 30.28 -16.34
C GLN A 31 -13.55 29.48 -17.60
N ALA A 32 -14.07 30.03 -18.68
CA ALA A 32 -13.97 29.65 -20.07
C ALA A 32 -12.64 30.13 -20.69
N GLU A 33 -12.49 29.73 -21.95
CA GLU A 33 -11.62 30.30 -22.99
C GLU A 33 -10.20 29.71 -23.11
N GLY A 34 -10.09 28.81 -24.08
CA GLY A 34 -8.98 28.86 -25.02
C GLY A 34 -7.70 28.12 -24.62
N SER A 35 -7.74 26.79 -24.63
CA SER A 35 -6.57 26.02 -25.07
C SER A 35 -6.96 24.61 -25.46
N GLY A 36 -6.96 24.33 -26.77
CA GLY A 36 -7.03 22.97 -27.28
C GLY A 36 -5.72 22.27 -26.98
N ILE A 37 -5.73 21.37 -26.00
CA ILE A 37 -4.59 20.48 -25.74
C ILE A 37 -5.03 19.06 -26.11
N ASN A 38 -4.30 18.48 -27.07
CA ASN A 38 -4.46 17.12 -27.56
C ASN A 38 -4.39 16.10 -26.41
N PHE A 39 -5.24 15.08 -26.48
CA PHE A 39 -5.38 13.96 -25.54
C PHE A 39 -4.14 13.02 -25.43
N ASN A 40 -2.98 13.46 -25.89
CA ASN A 40 -1.71 12.76 -25.72
C ASN A 40 -0.80 13.43 -24.68
N ASP A 41 -1.22 14.57 -24.12
CA ASP A 41 -0.54 15.23 -23.01
C ASP A 41 -1.32 14.97 -21.71
N ALA A 42 -0.88 13.94 -20.96
CA ALA A 42 -1.33 13.62 -19.61
C ALA A 42 -0.83 14.69 -18.61
N GLY A 43 -1.18 15.94 -18.88
CA GLY A 43 -0.62 17.17 -18.33
C GLY A 43 -1.20 17.56 -16.97
N VAL A 44 -0.66 16.97 -15.90
CA VAL A 44 -0.19 17.68 -14.69
C VAL A 44 -1.12 18.75 -14.08
N VAL A 45 -2.35 18.40 -13.68
CA VAL A 45 -3.11 19.22 -12.71
C VAL A 45 -3.66 18.33 -11.60
N GLY A 46 -2.90 18.21 -10.50
CA GLY A 46 -3.37 17.63 -9.22
C GLY A 46 -2.86 16.24 -8.84
N LEU A 47 -1.92 15.66 -9.59
CA LEU A 47 -1.30 14.38 -9.24
C LEU A 47 -0.48 14.56 -7.95
N LEU A 48 -0.88 13.88 -6.87
CA LEU A 48 -0.15 13.86 -5.61
C LEU A 48 1.26 13.32 -5.87
N LYS A 49 2.27 14.16 -5.64
CA LYS A 49 3.68 13.81 -5.82
C LYS A 49 4.34 13.58 -4.47
N CYS A 50 5.27 12.63 -4.43
CA CYS A 50 6.08 12.38 -3.26
C CYS A 50 7.06 13.54 -3.04
N GLU A 51 7.15 14.05 -1.81
CA GLU A 51 8.21 15.00 -1.42
C GLU A 51 9.37 14.28 -0.70
N HIS A 52 9.05 13.18 -0.02
CA HIS A 52 9.98 12.29 0.66
C HIS A 52 9.60 10.82 0.38
N PRO A 53 10.54 9.88 0.47
CA PRO A 53 11.99 10.10 0.66
C PRO A 53 12.65 10.67 -0.62
N LEU A 54 13.94 11.02 -0.56
CA LEU A 54 14.61 11.75 -1.65
C LEU A 54 14.61 10.97 -2.97
N GLU A 55 14.66 9.66 -2.87
CA GLU A 55 14.68 8.71 -3.99
C GLU A 55 13.38 8.72 -4.78
N LEU A 56 12.26 9.06 -4.12
CA LEU A 56 10.93 9.09 -4.72
C LEU A 56 10.45 10.52 -5.01
N ARG A 57 11.26 11.53 -4.69
CA ARG A 57 10.84 12.93 -4.80
C ARG A 57 10.43 13.29 -6.22
N GLY A 58 9.25 13.90 -6.34
CA GLY A 58 8.69 14.36 -7.61
C GLY A 58 7.96 13.28 -8.41
N LEU A 59 8.08 12.00 -8.03
CA LEU A 59 7.32 10.92 -8.63
C LEU A 59 5.85 11.00 -8.22
N VAL A 60 4.97 10.57 -9.14
CA VAL A 60 3.53 10.55 -8.92
C VAL A 60 3.18 9.38 -8.01
N PHE A 61 2.61 9.67 -6.84
CA PHE A 61 2.33 8.66 -5.82
C PHE A 61 1.46 7.50 -6.31
N LEU A 62 0.40 7.81 -7.08
CA LEU A 62 -0.53 6.80 -7.59
C LEU A 62 0.02 5.95 -8.75
N GLU A 63 1.15 6.35 -9.32
CA GLU A 63 1.84 5.61 -10.39
C GLU A 63 2.96 4.73 -9.83
N LEU A 64 3.34 4.91 -8.56
CA LEU A 64 4.33 4.07 -7.92
C LEU A 64 3.79 2.66 -7.67
N ASP A 65 4.63 1.65 -7.91
CA ASP A 65 4.40 0.30 -7.43
C ASP A 65 4.50 0.26 -5.89
N PRO A 66 3.57 -0.41 -5.18
CA PRO A 66 3.59 -0.51 -3.72
C PRO A 66 4.92 -0.95 -3.11
N HIS A 67 5.63 -1.86 -3.76
CA HIS A 67 6.92 -2.36 -3.28
C HIS A 67 8.03 -1.30 -3.38
N THR A 68 7.86 -0.28 -4.23
CA THR A 68 8.84 0.80 -4.43
C THR A 68 8.90 1.75 -3.25
N PHE A 69 7.75 2.06 -2.63
CA PHE A 69 7.68 2.93 -1.44
C PHE A 69 7.49 2.14 -0.14
N CYS A 70 7.11 0.87 -0.21
CA CYS A 70 7.01 0.00 0.95
C CYS A 70 7.57 -1.41 0.67
N SER A 71 8.85 -1.59 0.96
CA SER A 71 9.56 -2.88 0.84
C SER A 71 9.52 -3.73 2.11
N ALA A 72 8.93 -3.23 3.20
CA ALA A 72 8.79 -3.99 4.43
C ALA A 72 7.99 -5.29 4.17
N PRO A 73 8.26 -6.38 4.91
CA PRO A 73 7.42 -7.57 4.86
C PRO A 73 6.04 -7.28 5.47
N LEU A 74 5.03 -8.05 5.06
CA LEU A 74 3.65 -7.93 5.59
C LEU A 74 3.56 -8.44 7.04
N LEU A 75 4.23 -9.56 7.33
CA LEU A 75 4.40 -10.11 8.67
C LEU A 75 5.78 -9.72 9.19
N LEU A 76 5.81 -8.94 10.27
CA LEU A 76 7.03 -8.47 10.90
C LEU A 76 7.60 -9.53 11.87
N ASN A 77 6.73 -10.23 12.57
CA ASN A 77 7.12 -11.24 13.54
C ASN A 77 6.06 -12.34 13.65
N ILE A 78 6.51 -13.58 13.86
CA ILE A 78 5.69 -14.72 14.27
C ILE A 78 6.48 -15.52 15.31
N THR A 79 5.88 -15.74 16.47
CA THR A 79 6.49 -16.50 17.56
C THR A 79 5.53 -17.57 18.07
N VAL A 80 6.09 -18.71 18.44
CA VAL A 80 5.40 -19.76 19.17
C VAL A 80 5.84 -19.63 20.63
N ASN A 81 4.96 -19.14 21.49
CA ASN A 81 5.35 -18.74 22.85
C ASN A 81 5.19 -19.88 23.85
N GLU A 82 4.07 -20.59 23.77
CA GLU A 82 3.73 -21.61 24.74
C GLU A 82 3.34 -22.87 23.96
N VAL A 83 4.07 -23.96 24.19
CA VAL A 83 3.80 -25.26 23.58
C VAL A 83 3.47 -26.23 24.69
N GLN A 84 2.22 -26.67 24.71
CA GLN A 84 1.68 -27.68 25.61
C GLN A 84 1.39 -28.97 24.83
N PRO A 85 1.16 -30.12 25.51
CA PRO A 85 0.90 -31.38 24.82
C PRO A 85 -0.28 -31.37 23.84
N SER A 86 -1.28 -30.51 24.07
CA SER A 86 -2.52 -30.43 23.28
C SER A 86 -2.83 -29.05 22.72
N SER A 87 -2.01 -28.04 22.97
CA SER A 87 -2.26 -26.67 22.53
C SER A 87 -0.97 -25.89 22.40
N PHE A 88 -0.99 -24.85 21.59
CA PHE A 88 0.08 -23.89 21.51
C PHE A 88 -0.47 -22.48 21.30
N ILE A 89 0.31 -21.47 21.68
CA ILE A 89 -0.01 -20.07 21.45
C ILE A 89 0.92 -19.51 20.39
N ILE A 90 0.33 -19.00 19.30
CA ILE A 90 1.03 -18.23 18.28
C ILE A 90 0.75 -16.75 18.51
N SER A 91 1.81 -15.96 18.59
CA SER A 91 1.73 -14.50 18.50
C SER A 91 2.29 -14.07 17.15
N TRP A 92 1.61 -13.16 16.48
CA TRP A 92 2.06 -12.61 15.20
C TRP A 92 1.84 -11.11 15.20
N GLN A 93 2.68 -10.40 14.44
CA GLN A 93 2.60 -8.96 14.27
C GLN A 93 2.66 -8.64 12.78
N SER A 94 1.58 -8.07 12.24
CA SER A 94 1.61 -7.47 10.91
C SER A 94 2.22 -6.08 10.94
N ARG A 95 2.59 -5.63 9.74
CA ARG A 95 2.86 -4.22 9.49
C ARG A 95 1.59 -3.39 9.71
N ASN A 96 1.78 -2.18 10.22
CA ASN A 96 0.72 -1.18 10.30
C ASN A 96 0.09 -0.96 8.91
N HIS A 97 -1.23 -0.78 8.87
CA HIS A 97 -1.96 -0.46 7.63
C HIS A 97 -1.79 -1.52 6.52
N SER A 98 -1.52 -2.78 6.87
CA SER A 98 -1.34 -3.89 5.93
C SER A 98 -2.66 -4.53 5.45
N GLY A 99 -3.80 -4.15 6.05
CA GLY A 99 -5.08 -4.82 5.83
C GLY A 99 -5.14 -6.27 6.32
N LEU A 100 -4.09 -6.78 6.98
CA LEU A 100 -4.05 -8.14 7.50
C LEU A 100 -4.68 -8.20 8.90
N HIS A 101 -5.87 -8.80 8.97
CA HIS A 101 -6.67 -8.88 10.21
C HIS A 101 -6.99 -10.30 10.67
N GLY A 102 -6.52 -11.32 9.95
CA GLY A 102 -6.92 -12.71 10.21
C GLY A 102 -5.81 -13.71 9.93
N TYR A 103 -6.06 -14.94 10.36
CA TYR A 103 -5.17 -16.08 10.17
C TYR A 103 -6.00 -17.34 9.92
N GLN A 104 -5.39 -18.31 9.23
CA GLN A 104 -5.95 -19.65 9.04
C GLN A 104 -4.89 -20.66 9.49
N ILE A 105 -5.32 -21.65 10.30
CA ILE A 105 -4.45 -22.72 10.77
C ILE A 105 -4.81 -23.99 10.01
N ALA A 106 -3.81 -24.62 9.40
CA ALA A 106 -3.93 -25.93 8.79
C ALA A 106 -2.96 -26.89 9.50
N TYR A 107 -3.46 -28.06 9.89
CA TYR A 107 -2.65 -29.13 10.48
C TYR A 107 -2.29 -30.13 9.39
N GLN A 108 -0.99 -30.37 9.22
CA GLN A 108 -0.48 -31.45 8.39
C GLN A 108 0.41 -32.32 9.26
N ARG A 109 0.06 -33.61 9.35
CA ARG A 109 0.94 -34.60 9.95
C ARG A 109 2.13 -34.80 9.00
N ILE A 110 3.32 -34.47 9.47
CA ILE A 110 4.57 -34.85 8.78
C ILE A 110 4.78 -36.33 9.12
N ASP A 111 4.11 -37.21 8.39
CA ASP A 111 4.50 -38.62 8.40
C ASP A 111 5.89 -38.69 7.76
N ASN A 112 6.84 -39.30 8.45
CA ASN A 112 8.24 -39.40 8.03
C ASN A 112 8.30 -39.75 6.54
N VAL A 113 8.69 -38.78 5.73
CA VAL A 113 9.08 -39.02 4.35
C VAL A 113 10.37 -39.82 4.42
N ASN A 114 10.20 -41.13 4.34
CA ASN A 114 11.16 -42.20 4.05
C ASN A 114 12.64 -41.90 4.32
N GLU A 115 13.17 -42.61 5.31
CA GLU A 115 14.58 -43.01 5.39
C GLU A 115 15.05 -43.70 4.10
#